data_AF-A0A832H010-F1
#
_entry.id   AF-A0A832H010-F1
#
_cell.length_a   1.000
_cell.length_b   1.000
_cell.length_c   1.000
_cell.angle_alpha   90.00
_cell.angle_beta   90.00
_cell.angle_gamma   90.00
#
_symmetry.space_group_name_H-M   'P 1'
#
loop_
_entity.id
_entity.type
_entity.pdbx_description
1 polymer ?
#
loop_
_entity_poly.entity_id
_entity_poly.type
_entity_poly.pdbx_seq_one_letter_code
_entity_poly.pdbx_strand_id
1 'polypeptide(L)'
;MVSGGDYSITEESAQTVSEPTRFDSQFIDCMEMYADLATVSRYFDVHQEWFRRCAHPMQAELIDRNSYALIIGRYGSFGYEVEPKIGLNLL
;
A
#
# COMPACT_ATOMS: atom_id res chain seq x y z
N MET A 1 -32.64 -41.94 24.68
CA MET A 1 -33.46 -40.91 24.02
C MET A 1 -32.76 -39.58 24.27
N VAL A 2 -32.14 -39.02 23.22
CA VAL A 2 -31.41 -37.75 23.27
C VAL A 2 -32.46 -36.63 23.25
N SER A 3 -32.56 -35.85 24.33
CA SER A 3 -33.35 -34.62 24.31
C SER A 3 -32.44 -33.48 23.83
N GLY A 4 -32.89 -32.80 22.79
CA GLY A 4 -32.18 -31.74 22.10
C GLY A 4 -31.93 -30.54 22.99
N GLY A 5 -30.71 -30.00 22.89
CA GLY A 5 -30.39 -28.65 23.31
C GLY A 5 -30.53 -27.73 22.11
N ASP A 6 -31.36 -26.69 22.24
CA ASP A 6 -31.58 -25.66 21.24
C ASP A 6 -30.29 -24.86 21.01
N TYR A 7 -29.62 -25.12 19.89
CA TYR A 7 -28.52 -24.28 19.41
C TYR A 7 -29.11 -22.97 18.89
N SER A 8 -29.19 -21.97 19.76
CA SER A 8 -29.45 -20.59 19.35
C SER A 8 -28.17 -20.02 18.75
N ILE A 9 -28.11 -20.00 17.41
CA ILE A 9 -27.09 -19.26 16.67
C ILE A 9 -27.36 -17.78 16.92
N THR A 10 -26.53 -17.15 17.75
CA THR A 10 -26.50 -15.69 17.88
C THR A 10 -25.73 -15.15 16.70
N GLU A 11 -26.45 -14.68 15.67
CA GLU A 11 -25.92 -13.84 14.60
C GLU A 11 -25.57 -12.46 15.16
N GLU A 12 -24.39 -12.33 15.75
CA GLU A 12 -23.82 -11.02 16.09
C GLU A 12 -22.40 -10.94 15.53
N SER A 13 -22.29 -10.94 14.20
CA SER A 13 -21.09 -10.46 13.52
C SER A 13 -21.23 -8.95 13.30
N ALA A 14 -21.15 -8.20 14.40
CA ALA A 14 -20.88 -6.77 14.34
C ALA A 14 -19.48 -6.59 13.77
N GLN A 15 -19.43 -6.21 12.49
CA GLN A 15 -18.20 -5.92 11.76
C GLN A 15 -17.55 -4.70 12.42
N THR A 16 -16.61 -4.93 13.34
CA THR A 16 -15.84 -3.88 13.99
C THR A 16 -14.93 -3.25 12.95
N VAL A 17 -15.33 -2.08 12.45
CA VAL A 17 -14.44 -1.23 11.65
C VAL A 17 -13.34 -0.78 12.59
N SER A 18 -12.21 -1.48 12.57
CA SER A 18 -11.04 -1.09 13.35
C SER A 18 -10.57 0.28 12.90
N GLU A 19 -10.21 1.13 13.85
CA GLU A 19 -9.61 2.43 13.58
C GLU A 19 -8.36 2.26 12.70
N PRO A 20 -8.09 3.16 11.72
CA PRO A 20 -6.92 3.04 10.87
C PRO A 20 -5.63 3.02 11.70
N THR A 21 -4.84 1.96 11.56
CA THR A 21 -3.51 1.89 12.18
C THR A 21 -2.58 2.87 11.49
N ARG A 22 -2.11 3.88 12.24
CA ARG A 22 -1.11 4.83 11.75
C ARG A 22 0.29 4.27 11.99
N PHE A 23 1.04 4.07 10.91
CA PHE A 23 2.47 3.76 10.96
C PHE A 23 3.27 5.04 10.71
N ASP A 24 4.33 5.24 11.48
CA ASP A 24 5.30 6.32 11.28
C ASP A 24 6.70 5.70 11.23
N SER A 25 7.49 6.08 10.24
CA SER A 25 8.86 5.60 10.07
C SER A 25 9.78 6.75 9.71
N GLN A 26 10.92 6.83 10.38
CA GLN A 26 12.00 7.74 10.00
C GLN A 26 13.09 6.93 9.30
N PHE A 27 13.53 7.40 8.15
CA PHE A 27 14.62 6.81 7.39
C PHE A 27 15.64 7.89 7.06
N ILE A 28 16.91 7.62 7.35
CA ILE A 28 18.04 8.50 7.01
C ILE A 28 19.00 7.66 6.17
N ASP A 29 19.34 8.17 5.00
CA ASP A 29 20.29 7.56 4.09
C ASP A 29 21.01 8.64 3.27
N CYS A 30 22.09 8.26 2.58
CA CYS A 30 22.84 9.13 1.71
C CYS A 30 22.89 8.55 0.30
N MET A 31 22.54 9.35 -0.71
CA MET A 31 22.68 8.99 -2.12
C MET A 31 23.71 9.89 -2.77
N GLU A 32 24.84 9.32 -3.20
CA GLU A 32 25.79 10.04 -4.04
C GLU A 32 25.21 10.19 -5.45
N MET A 33 25.21 11.42 -5.97
CA MET A 33 24.71 11.73 -7.31
C MET A 33 25.78 12.45 -8.12
N TYR A 34 25.99 11.97 -9.35
CA TYR A 34 27.01 12.50 -10.25
C TYR A 34 26.48 13.68 -11.09
N ALA A 35 25.83 14.65 -10.44
CA ALA A 35 25.31 15.87 -11.05
C ALA A 35 25.23 17.01 -10.02
N ASP A 36 25.11 18.25 -10.48
CA ASP A 36 24.88 19.39 -9.59
C ASP A 36 23.48 19.34 -8.95
N LEU A 37 23.34 20.05 -7.82
CA LEU A 37 22.12 20.06 -7.03
C LEU A 37 20.88 20.46 -7.85
N ALA A 38 20.98 21.48 -8.71
CA ALA A 38 19.83 21.97 -9.46
C ALA A 38 19.37 20.94 -10.50
N THR A 39 20.32 20.24 -11.14
CA THR A 39 20.03 19.14 -12.06
C THR A 39 19.34 17.98 -11.33
N VAL A 40 19.84 17.59 -10.15
CA VAL A 40 19.25 16.53 -9.33
C VAL A 40 17.84 16.88 -8.87
N SER A 41 17.63 18.07 -8.30
CA SER A 41 16.31 18.51 -7.82
C SER A 41 15.28 18.49 -8.96
N ARG A 42 15.62 19.07 -10.10
CA ARG A 42 14.73 19.07 -11.28
C ARG A 42 14.39 17.66 -11.78
N TYR A 43 15.34 16.72 -11.70
CA TYR A 43 15.06 15.32 -12.06
C TYR A 43 14.07 14.68 -11.09
N PHE A 44 14.24 14.90 -9.77
CA PHE A 44 13.34 14.33 -8.77
C PHE A 44 11.95 14.96 -8.75
N ASP A 45 11.81 16.26 -9.06
CA ASP A 45 10.52 16.96 -9.13
C ASP A 45 9.56 16.41 -10.19
N VAL A 46 10.06 15.63 -11.16
CA VAL A 46 9.24 15.00 -12.23
C VAL A 46 9.12 13.50 -11.99
N HIS A 47 8.65 13.14 -10.80
CA HIS A 47 8.51 11.74 -10.38
C HIS A 47 7.59 10.91 -11.27
N GLN A 48 6.68 11.51 -12.05
CA GLN A 48 5.87 10.79 -13.02
C GLN A 48 6.71 10.07 -14.07
N GLU A 49 7.88 10.62 -14.40
CA GLU A 49 8.78 10.06 -15.41
C GLU A 49 9.60 8.89 -14.85
N TRP A 50 10.03 8.94 -13.60
CA TRP A 50 10.99 7.97 -13.07
C TRP A 50 10.41 7.00 -12.02
N PHE A 51 9.44 7.41 -11.22
CA PHE A 51 8.97 6.62 -10.07
C PHE A 51 8.42 5.25 -10.49
N ARG A 52 7.60 5.22 -11.54
CA ARG A 52 7.00 3.97 -12.05
C ARG A 52 8.04 2.96 -12.55
N ARG A 53 9.19 3.44 -13.03
CA ARG A 53 10.32 2.57 -13.41
C ARG A 53 11.01 2.00 -12.19
N CYS A 54 11.24 2.82 -11.17
CA CYS A 54 11.86 2.40 -9.91
C CYS A 54 10.97 1.49 -9.07
N ALA A 55 9.64 1.61 -9.20
CA ALA A 55 8.69 0.79 -8.46
C ALA A 55 8.65 -0.68 -8.93
N HIS A 56 9.23 -1.02 -10.09
CA HIS A 56 9.27 -2.40 -10.59
C HIS A 56 9.94 -3.34 -9.56
N PRO A 57 9.35 -4.51 -9.23
CA PRO A 57 8.28 -5.21 -9.95
C PRO A 57 6.83 -4.84 -9.56
N MET A 58 6.64 -3.92 -8.61
CA MET A 58 5.30 -3.44 -8.24
C MET A 58 4.68 -2.63 -9.38
N GLN A 59 3.35 -2.56 -9.41
CA GLN A 59 2.63 -1.73 -10.38
C GLN A 59 2.29 -0.38 -9.73
N ALA A 60 2.76 0.71 -10.32
CA ALA A 60 2.44 2.06 -9.91
C ALA A 60 1.50 2.72 -10.93
N GLU A 61 0.23 2.83 -10.56
CA GLU A 61 -0.83 3.45 -11.36
C GLU A 61 -1.02 4.91 -10.91
N LEU A 62 -1.05 5.86 -11.86
CA LEU A 62 -1.34 7.26 -11.55
C LEU A 62 -2.82 7.42 -11.19
N ILE A 63 -3.08 8.07 -10.06
CA ILE A 63 -4.42 8.51 -9.64
C ILE A 63 -4.61 9.99 -10.00
N ASP A 64 -3.60 10.81 -9.72
CA ASP A 64 -3.52 12.23 -10.05
C ASP A 64 -2.04 12.60 -10.28
N ARG A 65 -1.74 13.89 -10.51
CA ARG A 65 -0.39 14.41 -10.78
C ARG A 65 0.66 13.86 -9.82
N ASN A 66 0.35 13.83 -8.52
CA ASN A 66 1.29 13.46 -7.46
C ASN A 66 0.91 12.14 -6.75
N SER A 67 -0.22 11.55 -7.13
CA SER A 67 -0.82 10.45 -6.39
C SER A 67 -0.80 9.14 -7.18
N TYR A 68 -0.49 8.04 -6.49
CA TYR A 68 -0.37 6.71 -7.09
C TYR A 68 -1.10 5.64 -6.28
N ALA A 69 -1.67 4.66 -6.98
CA ALA A 69 -1.98 3.36 -6.42
C ALA A 69 -0.77 2.45 -6.66
N LEU A 70 -0.04 2.10 -5.61
CA LEU A 70 1.04 1.13 -5.66
C LEU A 70 0.50 -0.26 -5.31
N ILE A 71 0.48 -1.14 -6.30
CA ILE A 71 0.04 -2.53 -6.17
C ILE A 71 1.28 -3.39 -5.91
N ILE A 72 1.34 -3.99 -4.73
CA ILE A 72 2.53 -4.71 -4.26
C ILE A 72 2.68 -6.07 -4.96
N GLY A 73 1.54 -6.70 -5.27
CA GLY A 73 1.48 -8.02 -5.89
C GLY A 73 0.21 -8.76 -5.48
N ARG A 74 0.10 -10.04 -5.86
CA ARG A 74 -0.97 -10.93 -5.40
C ARG A 74 -0.44 -11.92 -4.39
N TYR A 75 -1.13 -12.03 -3.26
CA TYR A 75 -0.73 -12.87 -2.14
C TYR A 75 -1.90 -13.74 -1.74
N GLY A 76 -1.66 -15.06 -1.63
CA GLY A 76 -2.70 -16.01 -1.25
C GLY A 76 -2.27 -16.91 -0.10
N SER A 77 -3.23 -17.23 0.77
CA SER A 77 -3.07 -18.21 1.86
C SER A 77 -4.44 -18.70 2.34
N PHE A 78 -4.53 -19.95 2.78
CA PHE A 78 -5.77 -20.57 3.30
C PHE A 78 -7.01 -20.42 2.40
N GLY A 79 -6.83 -20.43 1.08
CA GLY A 79 -7.93 -20.30 0.10
C GLY A 79 -8.39 -18.86 -0.18
N TYR A 80 -7.72 -17.87 0.40
CA TYR A 80 -7.92 -16.46 0.08
C TYR A 80 -6.81 -15.95 -0.83
N GLU A 81 -7.14 -15.01 -1.71
CA GLU A 81 -6.20 -14.24 -2.52
C GLU A 81 -6.50 -12.75 -2.32
N VAL A 82 -5.46 -11.95 -2.08
CA VAL A 82 -5.55 -10.50 -1.94
C VAL A 82 -4.53 -9.81 -2.83
N GLU A 83 -4.87 -8.61 -3.30
CA GLU A 83 -3.98 -7.72 -4.05
C GLU A 83 -3.82 -6.42 -3.26
N PRO A 84 -2.81 -6.31 -2.38
CA PRO A 84 -2.63 -5.13 -1.54
C PRO A 84 -2.28 -3.89 -2.37
N LYS A 85 -2.97 -2.79 -2.08
CA LYS A 85 -2.75 -1.49 -2.71
C LYS A 85 -2.42 -0.43 -1.66
N ILE A 86 -1.40 0.37 -1.94
CA ILE A 86 -0.99 1.50 -1.10
C ILE A 86 -1.26 2.79 -1.88
N GLY A 87 -2.02 3.71 -1.29
CA GLY A 87 -2.15 5.06 -1.79
C GLY A 87 -0.92 5.87 -1.42
N LEU A 88 -0.22 6.40 -2.42
CA LEU A 88 0.97 7.24 -2.23
C LEU A 88 0.70 8.64 -2.75
N ASN A 89 1.23 9.66 -2.06
CA ASN A 89 1.30 11.02 -2.54
C ASN A 89 2.74 11.50 -2.47
N LEU A 90 3.37 11.72 -3.62
CA LEU A 90 4.74 12.21 -3.73
C LEU A 90 4.73 13.75 -3.79
N LEU A 91 5.69 14.39 -3.13
CA LEU A 91 5.78 15.85 -3.08
C LEU A 91 6.58 16.40 -4.25
#